data_AF-A0ABD1ZHE2-F1
#
_entry.id   AF-A0ABD1ZHE2-F1
#
_cell.length_a   1.000
_cell.length_b   1.000
_cell.length_c   1.000
_cell.angle_alpha   90.00
_cell.angle_beta   90.00
_cell.angle_gamma   90.00
#
_symmetry.space_group_name_H-M   'P 1'
#
loop_
_entity.id
_entity.type
_entity.pdbx_description
1 polymer ?
#
loop_
_entity_poly.entity_id
_entity_poly.type
_entity_poly.pdbx_seq_one_letter_code
_entity_poly.pdbx_strand_id
1 'polypeptide(L)'
;MAAHGLISHSSFLSSFKGRAPADARRLSRPVDVCSGLSVRRFYQKWREDLVWRTSRGAPLDIRANSLAHVVENNAPTLADPIGPQAVLDKLEVDLVTEADLKENDIRRTRRTKMCCTIGPACCSYEQLEALAKGGMNIARINMCHGTRMWHKNVIQNIRHLNSIERYCVAIMMDTEGSEIHMGDLGGKSSARAEDGEEWIFTVRQFVGPPPSRTIQVNYQGFAEDLKVGDEVVVDGGLVRFDVIEIIGPDVRCRCTDPGLLLPRASLSFFRDGQLLQERSAVLPTLSSKDWLDIDFGIAEGVDFIAVSYVKSPEVIKHLKSYIASRCTDRSIGVFAKIEAIDSLNCTGSIIRVADGAMVARGDLGAQIPLELVPSVQQNIIDLCRSLNKPVMVASQLLESMIEYPIPTRAEVADVAEAVRQRADVLMLSGESAMGLFPDKSVEVLRNVSLRIEHICREEKSKSLKPLPELSTALPERISEQVCNAAAEMANNLRADAIFVYTREGHMASLLSRNRPDCPIFAFTEAPDVRLRLNMLWGLIPVRMDFSEDVGSNLRRTFSVLKARGLMKAGDLVIAVSENIVPCDQAAMLQSIQVRRVP
;
A
#
# COMPACT_ATOMS: atom_id res chain seq x y z
N MET A 1 38.46 -22.03 -21.39
CA MET A 1 39.16 -22.81 -22.44
C MET A 1 38.92 -24.28 -22.16
N ALA A 2 38.45 -25.01 -23.19
CA ALA A 2 38.37 -26.47 -23.40
C ALA A 2 38.12 -27.38 -22.16
N ALA A 3 36.93 -27.95 -21.98
CA ALA A 3 36.38 -29.13 -22.68
C ALA A 3 37.17 -30.42 -22.41
N HIS A 4 36.58 -31.31 -21.60
CA HIS A 4 36.56 -32.75 -21.82
C HIS A 4 35.38 -33.36 -21.04
N GLY A 5 34.40 -33.88 -21.76
CA GLY A 5 33.44 -34.84 -21.23
C GLY A 5 33.83 -36.24 -21.71
N LEU A 6 33.46 -37.27 -20.93
CA LEU A 6 32.51 -38.31 -21.32
C LEU A 6 32.57 -39.56 -20.40
N ILE A 7 31.36 -39.97 -19.97
CA ILE A 7 30.82 -41.33 -19.81
C ILE A 7 31.23 -42.20 -18.59
N SER A 8 30.25 -42.41 -17.70
CA SER A 8 29.55 -43.69 -17.39
C SER A 8 28.57 -43.38 -16.23
N HIS A 9 27.33 -43.85 -16.09
CA HIS A 9 26.79 -45.19 -16.21
C HIS A 9 25.26 -45.12 -16.48
N SER A 10 24.79 -46.02 -17.33
CA SER A 10 23.39 -46.44 -17.44
C SER A 10 23.12 -47.63 -16.51
N SER A 11 22.02 -47.60 -15.75
CA SER A 11 21.06 -48.71 -15.56
C SER A 11 20.28 -48.52 -14.27
N PHE A 12 18.96 -48.32 -14.33
CA PHE A 12 17.97 -48.95 -13.44
C PHE A 12 16.57 -48.57 -13.93
N LEU A 13 15.92 -49.51 -14.62
CA LEU A 13 14.47 -49.52 -14.86
C LEU A 13 13.97 -50.95 -14.75
N SER A 14 13.18 -51.20 -13.70
CA SER A 14 12.09 -52.18 -13.63
C SER A 14 11.23 -51.68 -12.49
N SER A 15 9.93 -51.44 -12.62
CA SER A 15 8.90 -52.36 -13.06
C SER A 15 7.54 -51.64 -13.00
N PHE A 16 6.69 -51.77 -14.02
CA PHE A 16 5.33 -52.32 -13.92
C PHE A 16 4.61 -52.20 -15.28
N LYS A 17 4.17 -53.34 -15.80
CA LYS A 17 3.33 -53.51 -16.99
C LYS A 17 1.86 -53.31 -16.61
N GLY A 18 1.05 -52.73 -17.50
CA GLY A 18 -0.39 -53.05 -17.50
C GLY A 18 -1.35 -52.10 -18.23
N ARG A 19 -1.63 -52.44 -19.50
CA ARG A 19 -2.88 -52.23 -20.27
C ARG A 19 -3.22 -50.83 -20.82
N ALA A 20 -3.07 -50.72 -22.15
CA ALA A 20 -3.88 -49.87 -23.03
C ALA A 20 -5.23 -50.53 -23.35
N PRO A 21 -6.20 -49.77 -23.89
CA PRO A 21 -6.44 -49.93 -25.32
C PRO A 21 -6.52 -48.60 -26.10
N ALA A 22 -6.37 -48.77 -27.40
CA ALA A 22 -6.30 -47.75 -28.44
C ALA A 22 -7.57 -46.91 -28.59
N ASP A 23 -7.40 -45.64 -28.95
CA ASP A 23 -8.10 -45.11 -30.11
C ASP A 23 -7.34 -43.95 -30.74
N ALA A 24 -7.08 -44.10 -32.03
CA ALA A 24 -6.42 -43.12 -32.87
C ALA A 24 -7.49 -42.32 -33.63
N ARG A 25 -7.43 -40.99 -33.57
CA ARG A 25 -7.86 -40.14 -34.70
C ARG A 25 -7.08 -38.84 -34.73
N ARG A 26 -6.31 -38.72 -35.81
CA ARG A 26 -5.53 -37.59 -36.28
C ARG A 26 -6.40 -36.33 -36.41
N LEU A 27 -5.80 -35.17 -36.16
CA LEU A 27 -5.79 -34.05 -37.12
C LEU A 27 -4.55 -33.19 -36.88
N SER A 28 -3.58 -33.42 -37.76
CA SER A 28 -2.36 -32.65 -37.98
C SER A 28 -2.63 -31.38 -38.80
N ARG A 29 -2.02 -30.25 -38.46
CA ARG A 29 -1.32 -29.33 -39.39
C ARG A 29 -0.38 -28.38 -38.61
N PRO A 30 0.70 -27.90 -39.23
CA PRO A 30 2.02 -27.79 -38.60
C PRO A 30 2.35 -26.37 -38.11
N VAL A 31 3.26 -26.30 -37.14
CA VAL A 31 3.99 -25.10 -36.75
C VAL A 31 5.21 -25.01 -37.65
N ASP A 32 5.28 -23.97 -38.47
CA ASP A 32 6.46 -23.63 -39.26
C ASP A 32 7.58 -23.17 -38.33
N VAL A 33 8.66 -23.96 -38.31
CA VAL A 33 9.96 -23.59 -37.77
C VAL A 33 10.74 -22.99 -38.93
N CYS A 34 10.93 -21.66 -38.91
CA CYS A 34 11.96 -21.00 -39.72
C CYS A 34 13.00 -20.37 -38.80
N SER A 35 14.19 -20.96 -38.90
CA SER A 35 15.45 -20.62 -38.27
C SER A 35 15.95 -19.20 -38.59
N GLY A 36 16.45 -18.53 -37.55
CA GLY A 36 17.70 -17.77 -37.52
C GLY A 36 17.95 -16.69 -38.57
N LEU A 37 17.87 -15.42 -38.16
CA LEU A 37 18.73 -14.33 -38.67
C LEU A 37 18.81 -13.16 -37.68
N SER A 38 19.95 -13.08 -36.97
CA SER A 38 20.70 -11.88 -36.58
C SER A 38 20.06 -10.81 -35.65
N VAL A 39 20.39 -10.92 -34.37
CA VAL A 39 20.25 -9.91 -33.28
C VAL A 39 21.12 -8.64 -33.51
N ARG A 40 21.83 -8.50 -34.64
CA ARG A 40 22.69 -7.34 -34.92
C ARG A 40 22.05 -6.18 -35.68
N ARG A 41 20.80 -6.30 -36.14
CA ARG A 41 20.11 -5.21 -36.89
C ARG A 41 19.22 -4.29 -36.04
N PHE A 42 18.94 -4.64 -34.79
CA PHE A 42 18.13 -3.78 -33.91
C PHE A 42 18.95 -2.70 -33.20
N TYR A 43 20.24 -2.96 -32.97
CA TYR A 43 21.16 -2.04 -32.27
C TYR A 43 21.71 -0.89 -33.12
N GLN A 44 21.49 -0.91 -34.43
CA GLN A 44 22.00 0.12 -35.34
C GLN A 44 20.95 1.20 -35.69
N LYS A 45 19.66 0.96 -35.40
CA LYS A 45 18.57 1.91 -35.64
C LYS A 45 18.24 2.81 -34.46
N TRP A 46 18.74 2.48 -33.26
CA TRP A 46 18.54 3.28 -32.04
C TRP A 46 19.63 4.34 -31.82
N ARG A 47 20.69 4.35 -32.65
CA ARG A 47 21.85 5.25 -32.52
C ARG A 47 21.85 6.45 -33.47
N GLU A 48 20.84 6.57 -34.34
CA GLU A 48 20.75 7.66 -35.34
C GLU A 48 19.70 8.74 -34.97
N ASP A 49 18.82 8.50 -33.99
CA ASP A 49 17.78 9.46 -33.58
C ASP A 49 18.17 10.38 -32.41
N LEU A 50 19.46 10.39 -32.02
CA LEU A 50 19.96 11.14 -30.86
C LEU A 50 21.13 12.07 -31.22
N VAL A 51 21.01 12.80 -32.33
CA VAL A 51 21.88 13.93 -32.66
C VAL A 51 21.07 15.01 -33.40
N TRP A 52 20.37 15.89 -32.68
CA TRP A 52 20.36 17.31 -33.04
C TRP A 52 19.93 18.26 -31.90
N ARG A 53 20.77 19.30 -31.73
CA ARG A 53 20.57 20.58 -31.03
C ARG A 53 20.89 20.68 -29.54
N THR A 54 22.18 20.83 -29.28
CA THR A 54 22.67 21.88 -28.36
C THR A 54 23.47 22.91 -29.15
N SER A 55 23.23 24.20 -28.84
CA SER A 55 24.20 25.29 -28.65
C SER A 55 23.71 26.65 -29.17
N ARG A 56 23.55 27.60 -28.24
CA ARG A 56 24.26 28.90 -28.15
C ARG A 56 23.67 29.76 -27.02
N GLY A 57 24.47 30.08 -26.00
CA GLY A 57 24.26 31.22 -25.07
C GLY A 57 24.65 32.54 -25.75
N ALA A 58 24.52 33.76 -25.21
CA ALA A 58 24.20 34.38 -23.91
C ALA A 58 23.85 35.88 -24.24
N PRO A 59 23.85 36.91 -23.35
CA PRO A 59 23.76 37.02 -21.88
C PRO A 59 22.69 38.06 -21.37
N LEU A 60 22.66 38.23 -20.04
CA LEU A 60 21.93 39.16 -19.13
C LEU A 60 21.49 40.55 -19.64
N ASP A 61 20.35 41.03 -19.12
CA ASP A 61 20.19 42.46 -18.78
C ASP A 61 19.25 42.70 -17.58
N ILE A 62 19.69 43.59 -16.69
CA ILE A 62 19.05 44.04 -15.45
C ILE A 62 18.45 45.42 -15.73
N ARG A 63 17.14 45.64 -15.54
CA ARG A 63 16.60 46.99 -15.30
C ARG A 63 15.43 47.01 -14.32
N ALA A 64 15.57 47.95 -13.39
CA ALA A 64 14.61 48.41 -12.41
C ALA A 64 13.61 49.44 -12.99
N ASN A 65 12.67 49.85 -12.12
CA ASN A 65 11.62 50.88 -12.23
C ASN A 65 10.27 50.35 -12.75
N SER A 66 9.11 50.69 -12.18
CA SER A 66 8.75 51.87 -11.40
C SER A 66 7.53 51.61 -10.49
N LEU A 67 7.56 52.24 -9.32
CA LEU A 67 6.40 52.57 -8.50
C LEU A 67 5.37 53.39 -9.29
N ALA A 68 4.10 53.02 -9.18
CA ALA A 68 2.98 53.93 -9.42
C ALA A 68 1.89 53.66 -8.39
N HIS A 69 1.71 54.63 -7.49
CA HIS A 69 0.53 54.80 -6.65
C HIS A 69 -0.70 55.04 -7.53
N VAL A 70 -1.81 54.34 -7.25
CA VAL A 70 -3.16 54.85 -7.52
C VAL A 70 -4.03 54.58 -6.29
N VAL A 71 -4.69 55.64 -5.84
CA VAL A 71 -5.54 55.78 -4.65
C VAL A 71 -7.00 55.51 -5.03
N GLU A 72 -7.70 54.80 -4.14
CA GLU A 72 -9.15 54.71 -3.85
C GLU A 72 -10.19 54.53 -4.98
N ASN A 73 -11.07 53.53 -4.81
CA ASN A 73 -12.50 53.79 -4.55
C ASN A 73 -13.26 52.50 -4.17
N ASN A 74 -13.92 52.53 -3.01
CA ASN A 74 -14.88 51.54 -2.53
C ASN A 74 -16.29 51.87 -3.06
N ALA A 75 -16.92 50.96 -3.81
CA ALA A 75 -18.38 50.87 -3.94
C ALA A 75 -18.79 49.43 -4.35
N PRO A 76 -19.88 48.88 -3.81
CA PRO A 76 -20.25 47.48 -4.00
C PRO A 76 -20.94 47.29 -5.35
N THR A 77 -20.41 46.42 -6.20
CA THR A 77 -21.01 46.07 -7.49
C THR A 77 -21.71 44.71 -7.41
N LEU A 78 -22.95 44.70 -7.89
CA LEU A 78 -23.88 43.58 -7.97
C LEU A 78 -23.26 42.36 -8.65
N ALA A 79 -23.63 41.17 -8.15
CA ALA A 79 -23.14 39.88 -8.63
C ALA A 79 -23.39 39.67 -10.13
N ASP A 80 -22.30 39.53 -10.89
CA ASP A 80 -22.34 39.06 -12.27
C ASP A 80 -22.59 37.53 -12.33
N PRO A 81 -23.25 37.03 -13.39
CA PRO A 81 -23.53 35.62 -13.57
C PRO A 81 -22.22 34.82 -13.75
N ILE A 82 -22.08 33.77 -12.94
CA ILE A 82 -20.92 32.88 -12.87
C ILE A 82 -20.60 32.33 -14.27
N GLY A 83 -19.51 32.81 -14.89
CA GLY A 83 -19.02 32.31 -16.17
C GLY A 83 -18.52 30.85 -16.10
N PRO A 84 -18.42 30.14 -17.25
CA PRO A 84 -18.02 28.73 -17.31
C PRO A 84 -16.65 28.42 -16.67
N GLN A 85 -15.76 29.42 -16.54
CA GLN A 85 -14.48 29.31 -15.83
C GLN A 85 -14.65 29.05 -14.33
N ALA A 86 -15.62 29.69 -13.67
CA ALA A 86 -15.84 29.54 -12.23
C ALA A 86 -16.53 28.21 -11.85
N VAL A 87 -17.05 27.47 -12.83
CA VAL A 87 -17.53 26.08 -12.67
C VAL A 87 -16.38 25.07 -12.77
N LEU A 88 -15.32 25.41 -13.51
CA LEU A 88 -14.11 24.60 -13.67
C LEU A 88 -13.25 24.55 -12.40
N ASP A 89 -13.31 25.57 -11.53
CA ASP A 89 -12.45 25.69 -10.33
C ASP A 89 -12.91 24.86 -9.12
N LYS A 90 -14.05 24.15 -9.20
CA LYS A 90 -14.65 23.48 -8.02
C LYS A 90 -14.54 21.96 -8.01
N LEU A 91 -13.84 21.36 -8.97
CA LEU A 91 -13.65 19.91 -9.04
C LEU A 91 -12.19 19.57 -8.76
N GLU A 92 -11.91 18.99 -7.60
CA GLU A 92 -10.54 18.63 -7.23
C GLU A 92 -10.29 17.16 -7.58
N VAL A 93 -9.61 16.94 -8.71
CA VAL A 93 -9.04 15.63 -9.08
C VAL A 93 -7.54 15.71 -8.86
N ASP A 94 -6.98 14.61 -8.37
CA ASP A 94 -5.53 14.41 -8.27
C ASP A 94 -4.85 14.63 -9.63
N LEU A 95 -3.73 15.38 -9.62
CA LEU A 95 -3.04 15.81 -10.83
C LEU A 95 -2.54 14.64 -11.68
N VAL A 96 -1.95 13.63 -11.04
CA VAL A 96 -1.41 12.44 -11.73
C VAL A 96 -2.55 11.62 -12.31
N THR A 97 -3.63 11.45 -11.55
CA THR A 97 -4.80 10.73 -12.03
C THR A 97 -5.46 11.43 -13.23
N GLU A 98 -5.52 12.77 -13.22
CA GLU A 98 -5.99 13.56 -14.35
C GLU A 98 -5.08 13.41 -15.59
N ALA A 99 -3.76 13.38 -15.42
CA ALA A 99 -2.83 13.10 -16.52
C ALA A 99 -3.02 11.68 -17.08
N ASP A 100 -3.12 10.68 -16.20
CA ASP A 100 -3.31 9.27 -16.57
C ASP A 100 -4.59 9.04 -17.37
N LEU A 101 -5.68 9.71 -16.98
CA LEU A 101 -6.98 9.65 -17.67
C LEU A 101 -6.94 10.32 -19.05
N LYS A 102 -6.08 11.33 -19.26
CA LYS A 102 -5.94 12.02 -20.54
C LYS A 102 -5.05 11.25 -21.52
N GLU A 103 -3.96 10.68 -21.02
CA GLU A 103 -2.97 9.97 -21.84
C GLU A 103 -3.44 8.56 -22.20
N ASN A 104 -4.22 7.92 -21.32
CA ASN A 104 -4.67 6.55 -21.50
C ASN A 104 -6.17 6.48 -21.77
N ASP A 105 -6.60 5.34 -22.33
CA ASP A 105 -8.02 4.94 -22.24
C ASP A 105 -8.45 4.96 -20.76
N ILE A 106 -9.63 5.49 -20.45
CA ILE A 106 -10.19 5.55 -19.08
C ILE A 106 -10.16 4.18 -18.39
N ARG A 107 -10.31 3.10 -19.16
CA ARG A 107 -10.26 1.73 -18.67
C ARG A 107 -8.83 1.26 -18.42
N ARG A 108 -7.79 1.96 -18.87
CA ARG A 108 -6.37 1.63 -18.68
C ARG A 108 -5.71 2.37 -17.52
N THR A 109 -6.46 3.11 -16.73
CA THR A 109 -5.96 3.69 -15.48
C THR A 109 -5.71 2.62 -14.42
N ARG A 110 -4.76 2.87 -13.52
CA ARG A 110 -4.41 1.97 -12.42
C ARG A 110 -5.54 1.86 -11.40
N ARG A 111 -5.71 0.70 -10.78
CA ARG A 111 -6.70 0.47 -9.72
C ARG A 111 -6.06 0.27 -8.34
N THR A 112 -5.01 -0.54 -8.25
CA THR A 112 -4.25 -0.80 -7.02
C THR A 112 -3.51 0.45 -6.59
N LYS A 113 -3.61 0.79 -5.31
CA LYS A 113 -3.04 1.99 -4.68
C LYS A 113 -1.60 1.75 -4.26
N MET A 114 -0.87 2.84 -4.01
CA MET A 114 0.54 2.81 -3.60
C MET A 114 0.74 3.53 -2.28
N CYS A 115 1.39 2.84 -1.36
CA CYS A 115 1.89 3.40 -0.12
C CYS A 115 3.42 3.49 -0.21
N CYS A 116 4.01 4.64 0.11
CA CYS A 116 5.46 4.79 0.19
C CYS A 116 5.83 5.21 1.60
N THR A 117 6.80 4.52 2.20
CA THR A 117 7.37 4.94 3.48
C THR A 117 8.28 6.12 3.25
N ILE A 118 8.06 7.21 4.00
CA ILE A 118 8.88 8.42 3.93
C ILE A 118 10.05 8.29 4.87
N GLY A 119 11.25 8.54 4.35
CA GLY A 119 12.50 8.50 5.08
C GLY A 119 13.52 9.49 4.52
N PRO A 120 14.79 9.41 4.95
CA PRO A 120 15.84 10.34 4.53
C PRO A 120 16.04 10.46 3.02
N ALA A 121 15.73 9.41 2.25
CA ALA A 121 15.86 9.42 0.79
C ALA A 121 14.73 10.18 0.08
N CYS A 122 13.62 10.49 0.76
CA CYS A 122 12.44 11.08 0.14
C CYS A 122 11.65 12.07 1.01
N CYS A 123 12.29 12.77 1.95
CA CYS A 123 11.61 13.68 2.86
C CYS A 123 11.60 15.17 2.43
N SER A 124 12.38 15.58 1.42
CA SER A 124 12.31 16.94 0.89
C SER A 124 11.02 17.17 0.11
N TYR A 125 10.63 18.43 -0.09
CA TYR A 125 9.43 18.75 -0.86
C TYR A 125 9.51 18.22 -2.30
N GLU A 126 10.63 18.43 -2.97
CA GLU A 126 10.86 17.99 -4.36
C GLU A 126 10.85 16.46 -4.48
N GLN A 127 11.39 15.76 -3.49
CA GLN A 127 11.38 14.30 -3.46
C GLN A 127 9.97 13.74 -3.20
N LEU A 128 9.23 14.33 -2.27
CA LEU A 128 7.82 13.98 -2.03
C LEU A 128 6.97 14.24 -3.28
N GLU A 129 7.23 15.34 -3.99
CA GLU A 129 6.59 15.64 -5.25
C GLU A 129 6.93 14.63 -6.34
N ALA A 130 8.20 14.18 -6.42
CA ALA A 130 8.59 13.12 -7.34
C ALA A 130 7.85 11.80 -7.05
N LEU A 131 7.69 11.42 -5.77
CA LEU A 131 6.90 10.24 -5.38
C LEU A 131 5.41 10.41 -5.73
N ALA A 132 4.84 11.58 -5.46
CA ALA A 132 3.47 11.89 -5.81
C ALA A 132 3.25 11.78 -7.33
N LYS A 133 4.10 12.43 -8.13
CA LYS A 133 4.15 12.30 -9.61
C LYS A 133 4.30 10.86 -10.09
N GLY A 134 5.10 10.07 -9.37
CA GLY A 134 5.28 8.63 -9.63
C GLY A 134 4.01 7.81 -9.42
N GLY A 135 3.05 8.31 -8.62
CA GLY A 135 1.76 7.66 -8.37
C GLY A 135 1.51 7.28 -6.91
N MET A 136 2.30 7.78 -5.96
CA MET A 136 2.08 7.59 -4.52
C MET A 136 0.68 8.09 -4.12
N ASN A 137 -0.09 7.24 -3.44
CA ASN A 137 -1.42 7.58 -2.93
C ASN A 137 -1.42 7.81 -1.41
N ILE A 138 -0.53 7.10 -0.70
CA ILE A 138 -0.40 7.15 0.75
C ILE A 138 1.07 7.34 1.10
N ALA A 139 1.37 8.31 1.95
CA ALA A 139 2.66 8.49 2.57
C ALA A 139 2.63 7.88 3.98
N ARG A 140 3.45 6.85 4.20
CA ARG A 140 3.62 6.21 5.50
C ARG A 140 4.76 6.89 6.27
N ILE A 141 4.50 7.29 7.51
CA ILE A 141 5.52 7.69 8.48
C ILE A 141 5.71 6.57 9.51
N ASN A 142 6.93 6.08 9.64
CA ASN A 142 7.26 4.97 10.54
C ASN A 142 7.76 5.53 11.89
N MET A 143 7.00 5.32 12.97
CA MET A 143 7.31 5.85 14.30
C MET A 143 8.38 5.06 15.06
N CYS A 144 8.86 3.92 14.53
CA CYS A 144 10.06 3.23 15.05
C CYS A 144 11.34 4.08 14.91
N HIS A 145 11.33 5.04 13.96
CA HIS A 145 12.46 5.89 13.64
C HIS A 145 12.05 7.37 13.61
N GLY A 146 13.05 8.24 13.69
CA GLY A 146 12.82 9.69 13.64
C GLY A 146 12.21 10.27 14.92
N THR A 147 12.17 11.59 14.99
CA THR A 147 11.51 12.31 16.09
C THR A 147 10.16 12.84 15.63
N ARG A 148 9.24 13.09 16.57
CA ARG A 148 7.96 13.74 16.26
C ARG A 148 8.13 15.07 15.52
N MET A 149 9.18 15.83 15.82
CA MET A 149 9.49 17.09 15.13
C MET A 149 9.86 16.85 13.66
N TRP A 150 10.66 15.81 13.37
CA TRP A 150 10.99 15.43 12.00
C TRP A 150 9.73 14.98 11.22
N HIS A 151 8.91 14.11 11.83
CA HIS A 151 7.65 13.66 11.24
C HIS A 151 6.68 14.80 11.00
N LYS A 152 6.62 15.80 11.89
CA LYS A 152 5.81 17.00 11.72
C LYS A 152 6.19 17.78 10.46
N ASN A 153 7.48 17.95 10.18
CA ASN A 153 7.95 18.61 8.96
C ASN A 153 7.53 17.83 7.70
N VAL A 154 7.62 16.50 7.73
CA VAL A 154 7.16 15.64 6.63
C VAL A 154 5.66 15.80 6.39
N ILE A 155 4.85 15.75 7.45
CA ILE A 155 3.39 15.95 7.39
C ILE A 155 3.05 17.32 6.78
N GLN A 156 3.76 18.37 7.17
CA GLN A 156 3.57 19.72 6.63
C GLN A 156 3.89 19.79 5.14
N ASN A 157 4.99 19.17 4.69
CA ASN A 157 5.34 19.12 3.27
C ASN A 157 4.27 18.39 2.44
N ILE A 158 3.76 17.25 2.91
CA ILE A 158 2.69 16.50 2.22
C ILE A 158 1.40 17.32 2.13
N ARG A 159 1.04 18.04 3.19
CA ARG A 159 -0.11 18.95 3.17
C ARG A 159 0.07 20.10 2.21
N HIS A 160 1.26 20.68 2.19
CA HIS A 160 1.61 21.73 1.26
C HIS A 160 1.43 21.23 -0.18
N LEU A 161 1.97 20.04 -0.47
CA LEU A 161 1.83 19.34 -1.74
C LEU A 161 0.37 19.16 -2.16
N ASN A 162 -0.49 18.70 -1.24
CA ASN A 162 -1.93 18.55 -1.51
C ASN A 162 -2.65 19.90 -1.77
N SER A 163 -2.21 20.98 -1.11
CA SER A 163 -2.85 22.30 -1.19
C SER A 163 -2.48 23.09 -2.46
N ILE A 164 -1.22 23.03 -2.92
CA ILE A 164 -0.73 23.85 -4.05
C ILE A 164 -0.89 23.11 -5.37
N GLU A 165 -0.47 21.85 -5.44
CA GLU A 165 -0.27 21.14 -6.71
C GLU A 165 -1.42 20.17 -7.02
N ARG A 166 -2.55 20.29 -6.30
CA ARG A 166 -3.77 19.49 -6.45
C ARG A 166 -3.60 17.97 -6.25
N TYR A 167 -2.49 17.51 -5.68
CA TYR A 167 -2.33 16.10 -5.33
C TYR A 167 -3.33 15.66 -4.27
N CYS A 168 -3.51 14.35 -4.16
CA CYS A 168 -4.35 13.73 -3.16
C CYS A 168 -3.59 12.58 -2.46
N VAL A 169 -2.61 12.94 -1.64
CA VAL A 169 -1.79 11.98 -0.87
C VAL A 169 -2.30 11.91 0.57
N ALA A 170 -2.76 10.73 0.99
CA ALA A 170 -3.13 10.48 2.38
C ALA A 170 -1.91 10.20 3.25
N ILE A 171 -2.01 10.42 4.56
CA ILE A 171 -0.94 10.23 5.53
C ILE A 171 -1.31 9.07 6.48
N MET A 172 -0.45 8.07 6.54
CA MET A 172 -0.56 6.93 7.46
C MET A 172 0.57 6.98 8.48
N MET A 173 0.23 7.03 9.76
CA MET A 173 1.18 6.83 10.85
C MET A 173 1.25 5.36 11.22
N ASP A 174 2.45 4.79 11.26
CA ASP A 174 2.69 3.41 11.67
C ASP A 174 3.33 3.38 13.06
N THR A 175 2.68 2.75 14.02
CA THR A 175 3.15 2.65 15.42
C THR A 175 4.36 1.71 15.54
N GLU A 176 5.15 1.88 16.58
CA GLU A 176 6.26 0.95 16.85
C GLU A 176 5.74 -0.37 17.40
N GLY A 177 4.79 -0.31 18.34
CA GLY A 177 4.30 -1.48 19.06
C GLY A 177 5.32 -2.03 20.05
N SER A 178 4.95 -3.09 20.77
CA SER A 178 5.82 -3.71 21.78
C SER A 178 6.66 -4.86 21.21
N GLU A 179 7.43 -4.55 20.17
CA GLU A 179 8.38 -5.48 19.57
C GLU A 179 9.58 -5.73 20.50
N ILE A 180 10.09 -6.97 20.50
CA ILE A 180 11.37 -7.27 21.17
C ILE A 180 12.48 -7.06 20.15
N HIS A 181 13.41 -6.17 20.45
CA HIS A 181 14.47 -5.79 19.52
C HIS A 181 15.80 -5.57 20.24
N MET A 182 16.87 -5.60 19.45
CA MET A 182 18.21 -5.24 19.89
C MET A 182 18.30 -3.75 20.24
N GLY A 183 19.24 -3.38 21.10
CA GLY A 183 19.60 -2.00 21.35
C GLY A 183 20.38 -1.40 20.18
N ASP A 184 20.87 -0.18 20.38
CA ASP A 184 21.87 0.39 19.50
C ASP A 184 23.20 -0.37 19.62
N LEU A 185 24.00 -0.38 18.56
CA LEU A 185 25.32 -1.03 18.50
C LEU A 185 26.45 -0.06 18.91
N GLY A 186 26.16 0.79 19.89
CA GLY A 186 27.08 1.83 20.37
C GLY A 186 27.43 2.87 19.29
N GLY A 187 26.45 3.29 18.49
CA GLY A 187 26.61 4.25 17.39
C GLY A 187 27.20 3.68 16.10
N LYS A 188 27.47 2.37 16.03
CA LYS A 188 27.86 1.70 14.78
C LYS A 188 26.62 1.44 13.91
N SER A 189 26.78 1.55 12.59
CA SER A 189 25.71 1.24 11.63
C SER A 189 25.40 -0.25 11.52
N SER A 190 26.35 -1.11 11.85
CA SER A 190 26.19 -2.57 11.88
C SER A 190 27.30 -3.24 12.69
N ALA A 191 27.08 -4.48 13.08
CA ALA A 191 28.08 -5.42 13.54
C ALA A 191 27.95 -6.72 12.74
N ARG A 192 29.01 -7.53 12.68
CA ARG A 192 28.97 -8.81 11.98
C ARG A 192 29.20 -9.93 12.98
N ALA A 193 28.32 -10.92 12.98
CA ALA A 193 28.49 -12.17 13.71
C ALA A 193 29.04 -13.22 12.74
N GLU A 194 30.11 -13.92 13.14
CA GLU A 194 30.65 -15.05 12.37
C GLU A 194 30.25 -16.39 13.00
N ASP A 195 30.33 -17.46 12.21
CA ASP A 195 29.94 -18.80 12.62
C ASP A 195 30.72 -19.26 13.87
N GLY A 196 30.00 -19.83 14.83
CA GLY A 196 30.54 -20.28 16.11
C GLY A 196 30.93 -19.17 17.09
N GLU A 197 30.82 -17.89 16.73
CA GLU A 197 31.14 -16.80 17.64
C GLU A 197 30.14 -16.69 18.78
N GLU A 198 30.65 -16.44 19.99
CA GLU A 198 29.82 -16.22 21.17
C GLU A 198 29.50 -14.74 21.34
N TRP A 199 28.22 -14.47 21.56
CA TRP A 199 27.63 -13.16 21.80
C TRP A 199 26.81 -13.19 23.09
N ILE A 200 26.74 -12.06 23.78
CA ILE A 200 25.94 -11.90 25.00
C ILE A 200 24.77 -10.98 24.71
N PHE A 201 23.55 -11.49 24.89
CA PHE A 201 22.33 -10.70 24.87
C PHE A 201 21.94 -10.38 26.32
N THR A 202 21.70 -9.11 26.64
CA THR A 202 21.46 -8.69 28.02
C THR A 202 20.42 -7.58 28.11
N VAL A 203 19.64 -7.57 29.18
CA VAL A 203 18.68 -6.49 29.49
C VAL A 203 19.30 -5.36 30.31
N ARG A 204 20.58 -5.51 30.69
CA ARG A 204 21.31 -4.49 31.46
C ARG A 204 21.48 -3.21 30.64
N GLN A 205 21.31 -2.09 31.30
CA GLN A 205 21.66 -0.78 30.74
C GLN A 205 23.13 -0.47 31.00
N PHE A 206 23.80 0.11 30.01
CA PHE A 206 25.19 0.53 30.10
C PHE A 206 25.30 2.05 30.03
N VAL A 207 26.22 2.62 30.80
CA VAL A 207 26.64 4.01 30.65
C VAL A 207 27.79 4.03 29.65
N GLY A 208 27.49 4.36 28.39
CA GLY A 208 28.43 4.25 27.27
C GLY A 208 28.17 3.03 26.38
N PRO A 209 29.05 2.74 25.40
CA PRO A 209 28.87 1.60 24.50
C PRO A 209 28.91 0.28 25.28
N PRO A 210 28.11 -0.72 24.90
CA PRO A 210 28.15 -2.03 25.54
C PRO A 210 29.52 -2.69 25.37
N PRO A 211 29.88 -3.66 26.23
CA PRO A 211 31.08 -4.46 26.07
C PRO A 211 31.15 -5.12 24.69
N SER A 212 32.35 -5.52 24.28
CA SER A 212 32.55 -6.21 23.00
C SER A 212 31.63 -7.44 22.89
N ARG A 213 30.97 -7.60 21.74
CA ARG A 213 30.02 -8.70 21.46
C ARG A 213 28.87 -8.80 22.45
N THR A 214 28.48 -7.67 23.04
CA THR A 214 27.30 -7.59 23.90
C THR A 214 26.22 -6.76 23.22
N ILE A 215 25.02 -7.32 23.17
CA ILE A 215 23.82 -6.72 22.58
C ILE A 215 22.84 -6.46 23.71
N GLN A 216 22.38 -5.22 23.81
CA GLN A 216 21.29 -4.90 24.72
C GLN A 216 19.96 -5.37 24.12
N VAL A 217 19.03 -5.86 24.94
CA VAL A 217 17.67 -6.22 24.54
C VAL A 217 16.68 -5.32 25.27
N ASN A 218 15.65 -4.85 24.58
CA ASN A 218 14.67 -3.90 25.12
C ASN A 218 13.60 -4.56 26.04
N TYR A 219 13.60 -5.89 26.16
CA TYR A 219 12.60 -6.67 26.89
C TYR A 219 13.17 -7.25 28.19
N GLN A 220 12.71 -6.74 29.34
CA GLN A 220 13.22 -7.15 30.65
C GLN A 220 13.00 -8.64 30.99
N GLY A 221 12.02 -9.30 30.38
CA GLY A 221 11.73 -10.72 30.60
C GLY A 221 12.53 -11.67 29.68
N PHE A 222 13.51 -11.15 28.94
CA PHE A 222 14.20 -11.88 27.87
C PHE A 222 14.95 -13.13 28.37
N ALA A 223 15.67 -13.03 29.49
CA ALA A 223 16.41 -14.17 30.04
C ALA A 223 15.48 -15.21 30.68
N GLU A 224 14.33 -14.80 31.20
CA GLU A 224 13.35 -15.69 31.84
C GLU A 224 12.52 -16.50 30.85
N ASP A 225 12.31 -15.99 29.64
CA ASP A 225 11.57 -16.69 28.57
C ASP A 225 12.43 -17.77 27.87
N LEU A 226 13.75 -17.72 28.05
CA LEU A 226 14.71 -18.60 27.36
C LEU A 226 15.24 -19.73 28.25
N LYS A 227 15.68 -20.81 27.60
CA LYS A 227 16.39 -21.95 28.16
C LYS A 227 17.61 -22.28 27.29
N VAL A 228 18.58 -22.98 27.89
CA VAL A 228 19.71 -23.52 27.14
C VAL A 228 19.19 -24.48 26.06
N GLY A 229 19.66 -24.29 24.84
CA GLY A 229 19.20 -24.99 23.63
C GLY A 229 18.11 -24.27 22.84
N ASP A 230 17.54 -23.17 23.35
CA ASP A 230 16.62 -22.35 22.56
C ASP A 230 17.39 -21.56 21.48
N GLU A 231 16.69 -21.18 20.41
CA GLU A 231 17.23 -20.39 19.31
C GLU A 231 16.81 -18.92 19.45
N VAL A 232 17.76 -18.00 19.25
CA VAL A 232 17.52 -16.56 19.10
C VAL A 232 17.71 -16.19 17.63
N VAL A 233 16.63 -15.71 17.03
CA VAL A 233 16.55 -15.36 15.61
C VAL A 233 16.50 -13.84 15.48
N VAL A 234 17.41 -13.28 14.68
CA VAL A 234 17.49 -11.84 14.41
C VAL A 234 16.94 -11.54 13.01
N ASP A 235 16.08 -10.54 12.89
CA ASP A 235 15.48 -10.06 11.63
C ASP A 235 14.93 -11.18 10.74
N GLY A 236 14.11 -12.05 11.33
CA GLY A 236 13.45 -13.13 10.57
C GLY A 236 14.38 -14.21 10.02
N GLY A 237 15.57 -14.37 10.60
CA GLY A 237 16.51 -15.44 10.23
C GLY A 237 17.73 -14.97 9.47
N LEU A 238 17.98 -13.66 9.37
CA LEU A 238 19.23 -13.14 8.81
C LEU A 238 20.46 -13.52 9.65
N VAL A 239 20.28 -13.65 10.97
CA VAL A 239 21.29 -14.19 11.89
C VAL A 239 20.59 -15.11 12.89
N ARG A 240 21.20 -16.25 13.20
CA ARG A 240 20.71 -17.17 14.23
C ARG A 240 21.77 -17.46 15.29
N PHE A 241 21.31 -17.65 16.51
CA PHE A 241 22.14 -18.06 17.63
C PHE A 241 21.47 -19.14 18.46
N ASP A 242 22.25 -20.07 18.99
CA ASP A 242 21.81 -21.04 19.99
C ASP A 242 22.16 -20.54 21.39
N VAL A 243 21.21 -20.60 22.33
CA VAL A 243 21.46 -20.27 23.74
C VAL A 243 22.32 -21.36 24.36
N ILE A 244 23.54 -21.01 24.76
CA ILE A 244 24.50 -21.94 25.37
C ILE A 244 24.55 -21.83 26.89
N GLU A 245 24.26 -20.64 27.45
CA GLU A 245 24.29 -20.41 28.89
C GLU A 245 23.41 -19.21 29.28
N ILE A 246 22.74 -19.27 30.43
CA ILE A 246 21.98 -18.14 31.00
C ILE A 246 22.51 -17.85 32.41
N ILE A 247 23.01 -16.62 32.62
CA ILE A 247 23.56 -16.16 33.90
C ILE A 247 22.81 -14.89 34.34
N GLY A 248 21.78 -15.05 35.16
CA GLY A 248 20.93 -13.93 35.58
C GLY A 248 20.29 -13.26 34.37
N PRO A 249 20.46 -11.94 34.14
CA PRO A 249 19.90 -11.23 32.98
C PRO A 249 20.71 -11.39 31.68
N ASP A 250 21.83 -12.13 31.71
CA ASP A 250 22.77 -12.25 30.60
C ASP A 250 22.62 -13.63 29.94
N VAL A 251 22.27 -13.64 28.65
CA VAL A 251 22.11 -14.84 27.83
C VAL A 251 23.29 -14.93 26.88
N ARG A 252 24.12 -15.97 27.04
CA ARG A 252 25.22 -16.23 26.13
C ARG A 252 24.71 -17.13 25.01
N CYS A 253 24.91 -16.69 23.78
CA CYS A 253 24.47 -17.40 22.59
C CYS A 253 25.65 -17.63 21.64
N ARG A 254 25.65 -18.75 20.93
CA ARG A 254 26.63 -19.08 19.89
C ARG A 254 25.99 -18.88 18.52
N CYS A 255 26.62 -18.11 17.65
CA CYS A 255 26.13 -17.89 16.30
C CYS A 255 26.15 -19.20 15.50
N THR A 256 25.02 -19.53 14.88
CA THR A 256 24.83 -20.72 14.05
C THR A 256 24.67 -20.34 12.58
N ASP A 257 23.97 -19.25 12.31
CA ASP A 257 23.89 -18.65 10.98
C ASP A 257 24.52 -17.25 11.02
N PRO A 258 25.71 -17.05 10.41
CA PRO A 258 26.42 -15.77 10.44
C PRO A 258 25.75 -14.72 9.56
N GLY A 259 25.87 -13.46 9.97
CA GLY A 259 25.32 -12.35 9.22
C GLY A 259 25.54 -10.99 9.88
N LEU A 260 24.87 -9.98 9.32
CA LEU A 260 24.92 -8.61 9.82
C LEU A 260 23.85 -8.37 10.88
N LEU A 261 24.29 -7.86 12.02
CA LEU A 261 23.46 -7.34 13.08
C LEU A 261 23.27 -5.85 12.86
N LEU A 262 22.02 -5.41 12.71
CA LEU A 262 21.66 -4.01 12.53
C LEU A 262 21.12 -3.41 13.85
N PRO A 263 21.31 -2.11 14.11
CA PRO A 263 20.72 -1.46 15.28
C PRO A 263 19.20 -1.64 15.28
N ARG A 264 18.63 -1.97 16.44
CA ARG A 264 17.17 -2.20 16.60
C ARG A 264 16.58 -3.33 15.75
N ALA A 265 17.40 -4.28 15.30
CA ALA A 265 16.90 -5.49 14.68
C ALA A 265 15.91 -6.23 15.59
N SER A 266 14.87 -6.79 14.98
CA SER A 266 13.85 -7.59 15.66
C SER A 266 14.43 -8.89 16.20
N LEU A 267 13.90 -9.37 17.33
CA LEU A 267 14.30 -10.62 17.97
C LEU A 267 13.08 -11.53 18.13
N SER A 268 13.24 -12.77 17.67
CA SER A 268 12.27 -13.86 17.85
C SER A 268 12.97 -15.07 18.48
N PHE A 269 12.24 -15.87 19.24
CA PHE A 269 12.81 -16.98 20.00
C PHE A 269 12.08 -18.28 19.69
N PHE A 270 12.83 -19.37 19.53
CA PHE A 270 12.27 -20.67 19.15
C PHE A 270 12.78 -21.78 20.07
N ARG A 271 11.91 -22.77 20.32
CA ARG A 271 12.23 -24.02 21.01
C ARG A 271 11.62 -25.16 20.22
N ASP A 272 12.44 -26.13 19.82
CA ASP A 272 12.02 -27.28 19.01
C ASP A 272 11.23 -26.88 17.73
N GLY A 273 11.64 -25.77 17.09
CA GLY A 273 11.00 -25.22 15.89
C GLY A 273 9.66 -24.50 16.14
N GLN A 274 9.27 -24.26 17.39
CA GLN A 274 8.08 -23.49 17.76
C GLN A 274 8.46 -22.15 18.36
N LEU A 275 7.75 -21.09 17.95
CA LEU A 275 7.94 -19.76 18.51
C LEU A 275 7.57 -19.73 20.00
N LEU A 276 8.44 -19.16 20.82
CA LEU A 276 8.20 -18.98 22.25
C LEU A 276 7.28 -17.78 22.51
N GLN A 277 6.14 -18.07 23.11
CA GLN A 277 5.15 -17.10 23.55
C GLN A 277 4.90 -17.24 25.05
N GLU A 278 5.96 -17.07 25.85
CA GLU A 278 5.90 -17.15 27.31
C GLU A 278 5.45 -15.80 27.90
N ARG A 279 6.33 -15.06 28.60
CA ARG A 279 5.96 -13.77 29.18
C ARG A 279 5.88 -12.67 28.11
N SER A 280 6.59 -12.80 27.01
CA SER A 280 6.54 -11.91 25.84
C SER A 280 5.12 -11.76 25.26
N ALA A 281 4.29 -12.80 25.37
CA ALA A 281 2.90 -12.79 24.94
C ALA A 281 2.07 -11.73 25.69
N VAL A 282 2.41 -11.44 26.95
CA VAL A 282 1.69 -10.52 27.84
C VAL A 282 2.05 -9.05 27.60
N LEU A 283 3.07 -8.77 26.76
CA LEU A 283 3.40 -7.39 26.40
C LEU A 283 2.19 -6.69 25.77
N PRO A 284 1.85 -5.46 26.24
CA PRO A 284 0.72 -4.72 25.69
C PRO A 284 0.98 -4.41 24.21
N THR A 285 -0.04 -4.50 23.35
CA THR A 285 0.15 -4.17 21.92
C THR A 285 0.60 -2.72 21.71
N LEU A 286 0.08 -1.78 22.52
CA LEU A 286 0.46 -0.36 22.49
C LEU A 286 1.29 -0.01 23.72
N SER A 287 2.52 0.43 23.50
CA SER A 287 3.41 0.92 24.55
C SER A 287 3.03 2.32 25.04
N SER A 288 3.61 2.77 26.16
CA SER A 288 3.47 4.15 26.62
C SER A 288 3.99 5.17 25.60
N LYS A 289 5.01 4.80 24.81
CA LYS A 289 5.51 5.62 23.71
C LYS A 289 4.47 5.71 22.58
N ASP A 290 3.85 4.59 22.21
CA ASP A 290 2.84 4.57 21.14
C ASP A 290 1.65 5.47 21.47
N TRP A 291 1.19 5.50 22.72
CA TRP A 291 0.10 6.41 23.12
C TRP A 291 0.45 7.88 22.92
N LEU A 292 1.70 8.27 23.22
CA LEU A 292 2.17 9.64 22.96
C LEU A 292 2.33 9.92 21.46
N ASP A 293 2.72 8.91 20.68
CA ASP A 293 2.81 9.01 19.21
C ASP A 293 1.42 9.09 18.57
N ILE A 294 0.43 8.36 19.10
CA ILE A 294 -0.98 8.42 18.72
C ILE A 294 -1.55 9.81 19.00
N ASP A 295 -1.31 10.38 20.18
CA ASP A 295 -1.73 11.75 20.50
C ASP A 295 -1.10 12.77 19.54
N PHE A 296 0.16 12.56 19.17
CA PHE A 296 0.83 13.35 18.14
C PHE A 296 0.15 13.21 16.77
N GLY A 297 -0.13 11.98 16.31
CA GLY A 297 -0.82 11.74 15.04
C GLY A 297 -2.24 12.34 15.01
N ILE A 298 -2.97 12.26 16.13
CA ILE A 298 -4.27 12.92 16.29
C ILE A 298 -4.09 14.44 16.15
N ALA A 299 -3.16 15.05 16.89
CA ALA A 299 -2.92 16.49 16.83
C ALA A 299 -2.47 16.95 15.42
N GLU A 300 -1.60 16.18 14.76
CA GLU A 300 -1.06 16.52 13.46
C GLU A 300 -2.00 16.18 12.29
N GLY A 301 -3.14 15.55 12.51
CA GLY A 301 -4.10 15.39 11.42
C GLY A 301 -3.86 14.23 10.46
N VAL A 302 -3.29 13.11 10.91
CA VAL A 302 -3.10 11.93 10.05
C VAL A 302 -4.44 11.30 9.65
N ASP A 303 -4.49 10.71 8.46
CA ASP A 303 -5.69 10.06 7.90
C ASP A 303 -5.86 8.63 8.42
N PHE A 304 -4.73 7.94 8.67
CA PHE A 304 -4.70 6.56 9.13
C PHE A 304 -3.68 6.34 10.24
N ILE A 305 -3.97 5.39 11.12
CA ILE A 305 -3.04 4.82 12.09
C ILE A 305 -2.96 3.31 11.86
N ALA A 306 -1.79 2.80 11.50
CA ALA A 306 -1.48 1.37 11.46
C ALA A 306 -0.92 0.94 12.82
N VAL A 307 -1.55 -0.07 13.41
CA VAL A 307 -1.19 -0.61 14.73
C VAL A 307 -0.36 -1.86 14.53
N SER A 308 0.85 -1.85 15.08
CA SER A 308 1.80 -2.98 15.05
C SER A 308 1.44 -4.05 16.06
N TYR A 309 1.78 -5.30 15.77
CA TYR A 309 1.69 -6.47 16.65
C TYR A 309 0.30 -6.63 17.30
N VAL A 310 -0.76 -6.53 16.50
CA VAL A 310 -2.15 -6.63 17.00
C VAL A 310 -2.47 -8.05 17.41
N LYS A 311 -2.63 -8.27 18.72
CA LYS A 311 -2.93 -9.60 19.29
C LYS A 311 -4.42 -9.85 19.52
N SER A 312 -5.24 -8.81 19.59
CA SER A 312 -6.67 -8.94 19.90
C SER A 312 -7.54 -7.81 19.32
N PRO A 313 -8.84 -8.06 19.09
CA PRO A 313 -9.76 -7.03 18.60
C PRO A 313 -10.03 -5.92 19.63
N GLU A 314 -9.86 -6.18 20.93
CA GLU A 314 -10.07 -5.21 22.01
C GLU A 314 -9.14 -4.02 21.89
N VAL A 315 -7.87 -4.24 21.50
CA VAL A 315 -6.89 -3.16 21.29
C VAL A 315 -7.38 -2.18 20.23
N ILE A 316 -7.87 -2.70 19.11
CA ILE A 316 -8.39 -1.88 18.01
C ILE A 316 -9.65 -1.11 18.45
N LYS A 317 -10.58 -1.77 19.14
CA LYS A 317 -11.79 -1.11 19.68
C LYS A 317 -11.42 0.01 20.64
N HIS A 318 -10.48 -0.25 21.56
CA HIS A 318 -10.03 0.73 22.54
C HIS A 318 -9.39 1.94 21.87
N LEU A 319 -8.48 1.73 20.90
CA LEU A 319 -7.87 2.82 20.15
C LEU A 319 -8.91 3.64 19.38
N LYS A 320 -9.89 3.01 18.72
CA LYS A 320 -10.96 3.73 18.02
C LYS A 320 -11.81 4.57 18.96
N SER A 321 -12.19 4.04 20.12
CA SER A 321 -12.89 4.80 21.16
C SER A 321 -12.04 5.96 21.68
N TYR A 322 -10.74 5.75 21.87
CA TYR A 322 -9.80 6.79 22.30
C TYR A 322 -9.72 7.92 21.26
N ILE A 323 -9.53 7.60 19.98
CA ILE A 323 -9.51 8.57 18.88
C ILE A 323 -10.82 9.36 18.83
N ALA A 324 -11.97 8.68 18.88
CA ALA A 324 -13.29 9.33 18.84
C ALA A 324 -13.51 10.29 20.02
N SER A 325 -12.90 10.03 21.19
CA SER A 325 -12.98 10.91 22.36
C SER A 325 -12.08 12.15 22.24
N ARG A 326 -11.04 12.10 21.40
CA ARG A 326 -10.04 13.17 21.23
C ARG A 326 -10.26 14.00 19.96
N CYS A 327 -10.92 13.43 18.95
CA CYS A 327 -11.10 14.02 17.63
C CYS A 327 -12.56 13.83 17.21
N THR A 328 -13.35 14.90 17.20
CA THR A 328 -14.79 14.86 16.87
C THR A 328 -15.08 15.41 15.47
N ASP A 329 -14.13 16.13 14.88
CA ASP A 329 -14.25 16.87 13.63
C ASP A 329 -13.78 16.09 12.40
N ARG A 330 -13.02 14.99 12.61
CA ARG A 330 -12.53 14.12 11.54
C ARG A 330 -12.49 12.67 11.97
N SER A 331 -12.49 11.79 10.97
CA SER A 331 -12.37 10.36 11.18
C SER A 331 -10.98 9.87 10.75
N ILE A 332 -10.25 9.24 11.68
CA ILE A 332 -8.96 8.58 11.42
C ILE A 332 -9.20 7.09 11.31
N GLY A 333 -8.78 6.46 10.20
CA GLY A 333 -8.92 5.03 10.01
C GLY A 333 -7.87 4.24 10.79
N VAL A 334 -8.28 3.16 11.48
CA VAL A 334 -7.36 2.29 12.23
C VAL A 334 -7.13 0.98 11.47
N PHE A 335 -5.87 0.73 11.11
CA PHE A 335 -5.44 -0.47 10.40
C PHE A 335 -4.73 -1.43 11.35
N ALA A 336 -5.09 -2.71 11.29
CA ALA A 336 -4.38 -3.74 12.04
C ALA A 336 -3.26 -4.34 11.18
N LYS A 337 -2.02 -4.31 11.65
CA LYS A 337 -0.92 -5.07 11.05
C LYS A 337 -1.04 -6.53 11.50
N ILE A 338 -1.22 -7.42 10.54
CA ILE A 338 -1.29 -8.86 10.75
C ILE A 338 0.11 -9.42 10.56
N GLU A 339 0.83 -9.50 11.67
CA GLU A 339 2.26 -9.81 11.68
C GLU A 339 2.71 -10.70 12.83
N ALA A 340 1.86 -10.93 13.83
CA ALA A 340 2.13 -11.88 14.90
C ALA A 340 1.36 -13.19 14.69
N ILE A 341 1.90 -14.30 15.18
CA ILE A 341 1.17 -15.58 15.20
C ILE A 341 -0.15 -15.47 15.98
N ASP A 342 -0.19 -14.66 17.04
CA ASP A 342 -1.43 -14.34 17.79
C ASP A 342 -2.50 -13.71 16.90
N SER A 343 -2.07 -12.83 15.98
CA SER A 343 -2.96 -12.18 15.02
C SER A 343 -3.62 -13.21 14.10
N LEU A 344 -2.93 -14.31 13.77
CA LEU A 344 -3.44 -15.37 12.90
C LEU A 344 -4.57 -16.18 13.55
N ASN A 345 -4.48 -16.39 14.87
CA ASN A 345 -5.49 -17.13 15.63
C ASN A 345 -6.85 -16.40 15.69
N CYS A 346 -6.85 -15.06 15.59
CA CYS A 346 -8.04 -14.23 15.73
C CYS A 346 -8.20 -13.18 14.61
N THR A 347 -7.64 -13.44 13.42
CA THR A 347 -7.60 -12.52 12.29
C THR A 347 -9.00 -12.01 11.91
N GLY A 348 -9.98 -12.92 11.85
CA GLY A 348 -11.37 -12.57 11.52
C GLY A 348 -12.00 -11.58 12.49
N SER A 349 -11.77 -11.74 13.80
CA SER A 349 -12.29 -10.79 14.79
C SER A 349 -11.57 -9.45 14.76
N ILE A 350 -10.25 -9.44 14.53
CA ILE A 350 -9.45 -8.22 14.41
C ILE A 350 -9.92 -7.39 13.20
N ILE A 351 -10.01 -8.01 12.02
CA ILE A 351 -10.36 -7.31 10.78
C ILE A 351 -11.79 -6.75 10.83
N ARG A 352 -12.73 -7.44 11.49
CA ARG A 352 -14.12 -6.95 11.63
C ARG A 352 -14.19 -5.59 12.33
N VAL A 353 -13.33 -5.35 13.32
CA VAL A 353 -13.37 -4.13 14.16
C VAL A 353 -12.44 -3.03 13.64
N ALA A 354 -11.41 -3.40 12.87
CA ALA A 354 -10.52 -2.48 12.19
C ALA A 354 -11.19 -1.82 10.96
N ASP A 355 -10.61 -0.73 10.49
CA ASP A 355 -11.02 -0.06 9.24
C ASP A 355 -10.32 -0.65 8.01
N GLY A 356 -9.24 -1.41 8.23
CA GLY A 356 -8.54 -2.20 7.23
C GLY A 356 -7.44 -3.04 7.86
N ALA A 357 -6.69 -3.75 7.03
CA ALA A 357 -5.56 -4.57 7.48
C ALA A 357 -4.31 -4.34 6.63
N MET A 358 -3.15 -4.61 7.22
CA MET A 358 -1.87 -4.67 6.53
C MET A 358 -1.28 -6.07 6.72
N VAL A 359 -0.97 -6.76 5.63
CA VAL A 359 -0.16 -7.98 5.66
C VAL A 359 1.30 -7.53 5.71
N ALA A 360 1.87 -7.48 6.92
CA ALA A 360 3.24 -7.05 7.15
C ALA A 360 4.16 -8.28 7.12
N ARG A 361 4.67 -8.58 5.92
CA ARG A 361 5.30 -9.86 5.59
C ARG A 361 6.66 -10.07 6.23
N GLY A 362 7.38 -8.99 6.52
CA GLY A 362 8.70 -9.05 7.16
C GLY A 362 8.60 -9.72 8.53
N ASP A 363 7.85 -9.07 9.43
CA ASP A 363 7.61 -9.58 10.78
C ASP A 363 6.81 -10.89 10.75
N LEU A 364 5.79 -11.01 9.87
CA LEU A 364 5.04 -12.27 9.74
C LEU A 364 5.96 -13.45 9.36
N GLY A 365 6.89 -13.25 8.42
CA GLY A 365 7.85 -14.27 7.99
C GLY A 365 8.87 -14.66 9.06
N ALA A 366 9.07 -13.81 10.07
CA ALA A 366 9.84 -14.16 11.26
C ALA A 366 9.06 -15.04 12.25
N GLN A 367 7.73 -15.01 12.20
CA GLN A 367 6.83 -15.67 13.17
C GLN A 367 6.30 -17.02 12.68
N ILE A 368 6.26 -17.24 11.36
CA ILE A 368 5.78 -18.48 10.73
C ILE A 368 6.76 -18.95 9.65
N PRO A 369 6.74 -20.25 9.28
CA PRO A 369 7.53 -20.73 8.14
C PRO A 369 7.32 -19.89 6.87
N LEU A 370 8.41 -19.48 6.24
CA LEU A 370 8.41 -18.53 5.12
C LEU A 370 7.54 -19.01 3.94
N GLU A 371 7.52 -20.32 3.69
CA GLU A 371 6.71 -20.95 2.64
C GLU A 371 5.19 -20.83 2.88
N LEU A 372 4.75 -20.54 4.12
CA LEU A 372 3.34 -20.33 4.46
C LEU A 372 2.88 -18.88 4.23
N VAL A 373 3.80 -17.92 4.26
CA VAL A 373 3.50 -16.47 4.14
C VAL A 373 2.63 -16.16 2.91
N PRO A 374 2.91 -16.67 1.69
CA PRO A 374 2.08 -16.39 0.53
C PRO A 374 0.64 -16.89 0.67
N SER A 375 0.44 -18.06 1.29
CA SER A 375 -0.91 -18.60 1.52
C SER A 375 -1.66 -17.80 2.58
N VAL A 376 -0.98 -17.39 3.66
CA VAL A 376 -1.57 -16.56 4.72
C VAL A 376 -1.96 -15.18 4.18
N GLN A 377 -1.11 -14.57 3.36
CA GLN A 377 -1.41 -13.32 2.65
C GLN A 377 -2.72 -13.43 1.85
N GLN A 378 -2.85 -14.45 1.00
CA GLN A 378 -4.06 -14.65 0.20
C GLN A 378 -5.31 -14.81 1.08
N ASN A 379 -5.21 -15.56 2.18
CA ASN A 379 -6.31 -15.75 3.12
C ASN A 379 -6.74 -14.43 3.78
N ILE A 380 -5.78 -13.60 4.21
CA ILE A 380 -6.06 -12.28 4.79
C ILE A 380 -6.73 -11.37 3.76
N ILE A 381 -6.23 -11.35 2.51
CA ILE A 381 -6.81 -10.53 1.44
C ILE A 381 -8.26 -10.94 1.14
N ASP A 382 -8.52 -12.25 0.99
CA ASP A 382 -9.87 -12.76 0.74
C ASP A 382 -10.82 -12.43 1.90
N LEU A 383 -10.34 -12.55 3.15
CA LEU A 383 -11.10 -12.21 4.35
C LEU A 383 -11.42 -10.72 4.43
N CYS A 384 -10.44 -9.83 4.20
CA CYS A 384 -10.65 -8.38 4.11
C CYS A 384 -11.72 -8.03 3.08
N ARG A 385 -11.62 -8.58 1.86
CA ARG A 385 -12.62 -8.36 0.81
C ARG A 385 -14.00 -8.89 1.21
N SER A 386 -14.05 -10.06 1.86
CA SER A 386 -15.31 -10.63 2.36
C SER A 386 -15.99 -9.73 3.40
N LEU A 387 -15.22 -8.96 4.16
CA LEU A 387 -15.69 -8.05 5.22
C LEU A 387 -15.80 -6.58 4.77
N ASN A 388 -15.61 -6.30 3.47
CA ASN A 388 -15.57 -4.94 2.92
C ASN A 388 -14.52 -4.04 3.61
N LYS A 389 -13.33 -4.60 3.86
CA LYS A 389 -12.19 -3.91 4.44
C LYS A 389 -11.06 -3.82 3.43
N PRO A 390 -10.44 -2.65 3.21
CA PRO A 390 -9.22 -2.55 2.41
C PRO A 390 -8.08 -3.35 3.04
N VAL A 391 -7.22 -3.89 2.18
CA VAL A 391 -6.02 -4.61 2.58
C VAL A 391 -4.78 -4.10 1.84
N MET A 392 -3.72 -3.88 2.61
CA MET A 392 -2.40 -3.52 2.12
C MET A 392 -1.44 -4.71 2.22
N VAL A 393 -0.60 -4.92 1.20
CA VAL A 393 0.53 -5.86 1.25
C VAL A 393 1.82 -5.07 1.38
N ALA A 394 2.62 -5.40 2.40
CA ALA A 394 3.81 -4.64 2.79
C ALA A 394 5.07 -5.50 2.94
N SER A 395 6.20 -4.81 2.89
CA SER A 395 7.58 -5.30 3.07
C SER A 395 8.12 -6.14 1.91
N GLN A 396 9.35 -5.82 1.47
CA GLN A 396 10.15 -6.59 0.52
C GLN A 396 9.48 -6.86 -0.85
N LEU A 397 8.64 -5.94 -1.34
CA LEU A 397 8.06 -6.08 -2.68
C LEU A 397 9.12 -5.83 -3.77
N LEU A 398 10.05 -4.88 -3.53
CA LEU A 398 11.12 -4.50 -4.46
C LEU A 398 12.45 -4.32 -3.71
N GLU A 399 12.73 -5.14 -2.68
CA GLU A 399 13.83 -4.94 -1.71
C GLU A 399 15.19 -4.64 -2.36
N SER A 400 15.55 -5.34 -3.43
CA SER A 400 16.81 -5.12 -4.15
C SER A 400 16.95 -3.70 -4.71
N MET A 401 15.83 -2.98 -4.90
CA MET A 401 15.83 -1.61 -5.38
C MET A 401 16.29 -0.56 -4.36
N ILE A 402 16.54 -0.97 -3.11
CA ILE A 402 17.29 -0.16 -2.16
C ILE A 402 18.68 0.16 -2.72
N GLU A 403 19.35 -0.83 -3.32
CA GLU A 403 20.71 -0.70 -3.83
C GLU A 403 20.78 -0.61 -5.37
N TYR A 404 19.84 -1.25 -6.08
CA TYR A 404 19.90 -1.41 -7.53
C TYR A 404 18.77 -0.67 -8.26
N PRO A 405 19.00 -0.13 -9.47
CA PRO A 405 17.98 0.65 -10.16
C PRO A 405 16.87 -0.19 -10.83
N ILE A 406 16.96 -1.53 -10.77
CA ILE A 406 16.05 -2.47 -11.45
C ILE A 406 15.79 -3.64 -10.48
N PRO A 407 14.55 -4.11 -10.35
CA PRO A 407 14.22 -5.22 -9.46
C PRO A 407 14.66 -6.57 -10.04
N THR A 408 14.67 -7.57 -9.17
CA THR A 408 14.79 -8.97 -9.57
C THR A 408 13.53 -9.48 -10.26
N ARG A 409 13.63 -10.66 -10.90
CA ARG A 409 12.45 -11.32 -11.50
C ARG A 409 11.50 -11.87 -10.44
N ALA A 410 12.02 -12.25 -9.27
CA ALA A 410 11.22 -12.72 -8.15
C ALA A 410 10.35 -11.58 -7.59
N GLU A 411 10.92 -10.39 -7.40
CA GLU A 411 10.21 -9.19 -6.95
C GLU A 411 9.09 -8.77 -7.90
N VAL A 412 9.36 -8.77 -9.21
CA VAL A 412 8.30 -8.50 -10.22
C VAL A 412 7.19 -9.55 -10.16
N ALA A 413 7.53 -10.83 -9.93
CA ALA A 413 6.54 -11.89 -9.79
C ALA A 413 5.71 -11.73 -8.50
N ASP A 414 6.34 -11.30 -7.40
CA ASP A 414 5.68 -11.04 -6.13
C ASP A 414 4.68 -9.87 -6.20
N VAL A 415 5.10 -8.74 -6.78
CA VAL A 415 4.19 -7.61 -7.08
C VAL A 415 3.03 -8.08 -7.95
N ALA A 416 3.32 -8.84 -9.02
CA ALA A 416 2.30 -9.34 -9.91
C ALA A 416 1.30 -10.27 -9.21
N GLU A 417 1.78 -11.10 -8.28
CA GLU A 417 0.94 -11.98 -7.49
C GLU A 417 0.06 -11.18 -6.53
N ALA A 418 0.59 -10.24 -5.76
CA ALA A 418 -0.20 -9.40 -4.86
C ALA A 418 -1.35 -8.65 -5.58
N VAL A 419 -1.11 -8.20 -6.82
CA VAL A 419 -2.15 -7.59 -7.68
C VAL A 419 -3.19 -8.63 -8.13
N ARG A 420 -2.77 -9.84 -8.54
CA ARG A 420 -3.70 -10.94 -8.90
C ARG A 420 -4.57 -11.38 -7.72
N GLN A 421 -4.01 -11.37 -6.51
CA GLN A 421 -4.73 -11.65 -5.27
C GLN A 421 -5.72 -10.54 -4.91
N ARG A 422 -5.67 -9.39 -5.61
CA ARG A 422 -6.58 -8.25 -5.51
C ARG A 422 -6.38 -7.42 -4.23
N ALA A 423 -5.13 -7.28 -3.79
CA ALA A 423 -4.77 -6.30 -2.78
C ALA A 423 -5.21 -4.89 -3.18
N ASP A 424 -5.71 -4.11 -2.22
CA ASP A 424 -6.10 -2.71 -2.48
C ASP A 424 -4.87 -1.83 -2.64
N VAL A 425 -3.85 -2.05 -1.79
CA VAL A 425 -2.65 -1.22 -1.73
C VAL A 425 -1.39 -2.08 -1.69
N LEU A 426 -0.35 -1.64 -2.39
CA LEU A 426 1.01 -2.18 -2.27
C LEU A 426 1.91 -1.14 -1.62
N MET A 427 2.80 -1.58 -0.72
CA MET A 427 3.63 -0.68 0.08
C MET A 427 5.13 -0.88 -0.16
N LEU A 428 5.82 0.23 -0.42
CA LEU A 428 7.28 0.33 -0.36
C LEU A 428 7.71 0.73 1.07
N SER A 429 8.69 -0.01 1.59
CA SER A 429 9.27 0.15 2.92
C SER A 429 10.65 0.81 2.80
N GLY A 430 11.73 0.03 2.86
CA GLY A 430 13.10 0.53 2.73
C GLY A 430 13.37 1.12 1.35
N GLU A 431 12.71 0.57 0.32
CA GLU A 431 12.89 0.96 -1.08
C GLU A 431 12.66 2.46 -1.31
N SER A 432 11.63 3.02 -0.67
CA SER A 432 11.36 4.46 -0.74
C SER A 432 12.01 5.24 0.40
N ALA A 433 12.08 4.68 1.62
CA ALA A 433 12.51 5.43 2.79
C ALA A 433 14.02 5.76 2.78
N MET A 434 14.85 4.80 2.36
CA MET A 434 16.32 4.91 2.43
C MET A 434 17.04 4.41 1.17
N GLY A 435 16.30 3.87 0.20
CA GLY A 435 16.85 3.38 -1.06
C GLY A 435 17.45 4.48 -1.94
N LEU A 436 18.35 4.06 -2.83
CA LEU A 436 19.01 4.93 -3.82
C LEU A 436 18.08 5.32 -4.98
N PHE A 437 16.98 4.60 -5.18
CA PHE A 437 16.06 4.76 -6.32
C PHE A 437 14.58 4.78 -5.91
N PRO A 438 14.15 5.70 -5.03
CA PRO A 438 12.79 5.72 -4.49
C PRO A 438 11.74 6.02 -5.58
N ASP A 439 12.04 6.94 -6.50
CA ASP A 439 11.21 7.30 -7.65
C ASP A 439 11.00 6.13 -8.63
N LYS A 440 12.09 5.42 -8.98
CA LYS A 440 12.03 4.26 -9.86
C LYS A 440 11.27 3.09 -9.23
N SER A 441 11.40 2.92 -7.92
CA SER A 441 10.68 1.86 -7.20
C SER A 441 9.16 2.06 -7.32
N VAL A 442 8.68 3.30 -7.18
CA VAL A 442 7.26 3.64 -7.40
C VAL A 442 6.86 3.40 -8.86
N GLU A 443 7.71 3.81 -9.81
CA GLU A 443 7.46 3.61 -11.25
C GLU A 443 7.31 2.12 -11.61
N VAL A 444 8.21 1.28 -11.09
CA VAL A 444 8.15 -0.19 -11.28
C VAL A 444 6.86 -0.75 -10.70
N LEU A 445 6.54 -0.41 -9.45
CA LEU A 445 5.32 -0.87 -8.78
C LEU A 445 4.07 -0.48 -9.61
N ARG A 446 4.09 0.72 -10.20
CA ARG A 446 3.02 1.25 -11.06
C ARG A 446 2.89 0.50 -12.37
N ASN A 447 3.99 0.34 -13.08
CA ASN A 447 4.00 -0.30 -14.40
C ASN A 447 3.61 -1.77 -14.31
N VAL A 448 4.09 -2.50 -13.29
CA VAL A 448 3.72 -3.90 -13.05
C VAL A 448 2.23 -3.98 -12.70
N SER A 449 1.73 -3.16 -11.77
CA SER A 449 0.31 -3.17 -11.38
C SER A 449 -0.62 -2.91 -12.57
N LEU A 450 -0.35 -1.85 -13.34
CA LEU A 450 -1.10 -1.51 -14.55
C LEU A 450 -1.14 -2.65 -15.56
N ARG A 451 0.03 -3.29 -15.81
CA ARG A 451 0.13 -4.40 -16.76
C ARG A 451 -0.66 -5.61 -16.30
N ILE A 452 -0.54 -5.99 -15.03
CA ILE A 452 -1.22 -7.18 -14.49
C ILE A 452 -2.74 -6.96 -14.43
N GLU A 453 -3.20 -5.77 -14.01
CA GLU A 453 -4.61 -5.41 -14.05
C GLU A 453 -5.19 -5.46 -15.47
N HIS A 454 -4.43 -5.06 -16.49
CA HIS A 454 -4.83 -5.20 -17.89
C HIS A 454 -4.99 -6.67 -18.29
N ILE A 455 -3.98 -7.50 -18.02
CA ILE A 455 -3.99 -8.94 -18.33
C ILE A 455 -5.18 -9.63 -17.65
N CYS A 456 -5.39 -9.38 -16.36
CA CYS A 456 -6.49 -9.98 -15.60
C CYS A 456 -7.87 -9.69 -16.21
N ARG A 457 -8.06 -8.48 -16.78
CA ARG A 457 -9.31 -8.10 -17.45
C ARG A 457 -9.47 -8.78 -18.80
N GLU A 458 -8.40 -8.85 -19.60
CA GLU A 458 -8.41 -9.51 -20.91
C GLU A 458 -8.67 -11.02 -20.81
N GLU A 459 -8.05 -11.67 -19.84
CA GLU A 459 -8.21 -13.10 -19.58
C GLU A 459 -9.60 -13.46 -19.03
N LYS A 460 -10.47 -12.46 -18.81
CA LYS A 460 -11.73 -12.59 -18.03
C LYS A 460 -11.47 -13.39 -16.75
N SER A 461 -10.35 -13.10 -16.09
CA SER A 461 -9.80 -13.92 -15.03
C SER A 461 -10.91 -14.28 -14.04
N LYS A 462 -11.23 -15.59 -14.01
CA LYS A 462 -12.22 -16.35 -13.22
C LYS A 462 -13.28 -15.51 -12.50
N SER A 463 -14.56 -15.84 -12.73
CA SER A 463 -15.70 -15.26 -11.99
C SER A 463 -15.31 -15.04 -10.53
N LEU A 464 -15.42 -13.80 -10.07
CA LEU A 464 -15.17 -13.44 -8.69
C LEU A 464 -15.85 -14.46 -7.77
N LYS A 465 -15.12 -14.96 -6.76
CA LYS A 465 -15.75 -15.78 -5.73
C LYS A 465 -16.97 -15.00 -5.21
N PRO A 466 -18.15 -15.64 -5.08
CA PRO A 466 -19.30 -15.01 -4.47
C PRO A 466 -18.91 -14.41 -3.12
N LEU A 467 -19.23 -13.14 -2.92
CA LEU A 467 -18.97 -12.44 -1.68
C LEU A 467 -20.10 -12.77 -0.68
N PRO A 468 -19.79 -12.99 0.61
CA PRO A 468 -20.83 -13.17 1.62
C PRO A 468 -21.57 -11.85 1.88
N GLU A 469 -22.81 -11.95 2.36
CA GLU A 469 -23.56 -10.78 2.84
C GLU A 469 -22.84 -10.14 4.05
N LEU A 470 -22.79 -8.80 4.07
CA LEU A 470 -22.11 -8.07 5.15
C LEU A 470 -22.97 -7.86 6.38
N SER A 471 -24.27 -7.67 6.17
CA SER A 471 -25.21 -7.27 7.21
C SER A 471 -26.56 -7.94 7.05
N THR A 472 -27.25 -8.14 8.16
CA THR A 472 -28.67 -8.56 8.17
C THR A 472 -29.62 -7.37 8.24
N ALA A 473 -29.13 -6.16 8.51
CA ALA A 473 -29.96 -4.96 8.54
C ALA A 473 -30.44 -4.62 7.11
N LEU A 474 -31.73 -4.35 6.95
CA LEU A 474 -32.31 -4.11 5.62
C LEU A 474 -31.67 -2.90 4.91
N PRO A 475 -31.46 -1.72 5.54
CA PRO A 475 -30.86 -0.58 4.86
C PRO A 475 -29.45 -0.86 4.31
N GLU A 476 -28.59 -1.51 5.10
CA GLU A 476 -27.24 -1.89 4.69
C GLU A 476 -27.26 -2.93 3.57
N ARG A 477 -28.20 -3.89 3.62
CA ARG A 477 -28.40 -4.87 2.54
C ARG A 477 -28.86 -4.21 1.24
N ILE A 478 -29.72 -3.19 1.29
CA ILE A 478 -30.13 -2.46 0.08
C ILE A 478 -28.91 -1.78 -0.55
N SER A 479 -28.11 -1.04 0.23
CA SER A 479 -26.85 -0.42 -0.22
C SER A 479 -25.91 -1.43 -0.87
N GLU A 480 -25.74 -2.59 -0.22
CA GLU A 480 -24.90 -3.68 -0.71
C GLU A 480 -25.41 -4.23 -2.05
N GLN A 481 -26.68 -4.59 -2.16
CA GLN A 481 -27.23 -5.16 -3.38
C GLN A 481 -27.27 -4.15 -4.54
N VAL A 482 -27.53 -2.88 -4.26
CA VAL A 482 -27.46 -1.79 -5.24
C VAL A 482 -26.04 -1.68 -5.81
N CYS A 483 -25.01 -1.68 -4.95
CA CYS A 483 -23.62 -1.62 -5.39
C CYS A 483 -23.18 -2.88 -6.15
N ASN A 484 -23.59 -4.07 -5.70
CA ASN A 484 -23.31 -5.35 -6.36
C ASN A 484 -23.90 -5.35 -7.79
N ALA A 485 -25.18 -4.99 -7.92
CA ALA A 485 -25.87 -4.92 -9.20
C ALA A 485 -25.26 -3.83 -10.11
N ALA A 486 -24.87 -2.69 -9.56
CA ALA A 486 -24.21 -1.62 -10.32
C ALA A 486 -22.85 -2.08 -10.89
N ALA A 487 -22.02 -2.75 -10.09
CA ALA A 487 -20.75 -3.29 -10.53
C ALA A 487 -20.93 -4.40 -11.59
N GLU A 488 -21.90 -5.29 -11.39
CA GLU A 488 -22.24 -6.33 -12.36
C GLU A 488 -22.73 -5.72 -13.69
N MET A 489 -23.64 -4.75 -13.64
CA MET A 489 -24.10 -4.03 -14.82
C MET A 489 -22.97 -3.31 -15.53
N ALA A 490 -22.07 -2.65 -14.80
CA ALA A 490 -20.92 -1.98 -15.38
C ALA A 490 -20.01 -2.94 -16.17
N ASN A 491 -19.77 -4.14 -15.62
CA ASN A 491 -18.98 -5.16 -16.29
C ASN A 491 -19.71 -5.73 -17.52
N ASN A 492 -20.99 -6.09 -17.38
CA ASN A 492 -21.80 -6.69 -18.44
C ASN A 492 -22.00 -5.75 -19.63
N LEU A 493 -22.25 -4.47 -19.35
CA LEU A 493 -22.43 -3.43 -20.37
C LEU A 493 -21.11 -2.86 -20.87
N ARG A 494 -19.98 -3.29 -20.28
CA ARG A 494 -18.65 -2.73 -20.53
C ARG A 494 -18.62 -1.20 -20.39
N ALA A 495 -19.23 -0.70 -19.31
CA ALA A 495 -19.25 0.72 -19.00
C ALA A 495 -17.83 1.29 -18.92
N ASP A 496 -17.71 2.57 -19.27
CA ASP A 496 -16.46 3.33 -19.28
C ASP A 496 -16.10 3.82 -17.88
N ALA A 497 -17.10 4.09 -17.03
CA ALA A 497 -16.91 4.47 -15.62
C ALA A 497 -18.14 4.16 -14.76
N ILE A 498 -17.90 4.02 -13.45
CA ILE A 498 -18.96 4.12 -12.42
C ILE A 498 -18.81 5.46 -11.73
N PHE A 499 -19.92 6.18 -11.57
CA PHE A 499 -19.99 7.39 -10.74
C PHE A 499 -20.71 7.07 -9.44
N VAL A 500 -20.12 7.43 -8.32
CA VAL A 500 -20.75 7.30 -7.01
C VAL A 500 -20.64 8.62 -6.26
N TYR A 501 -21.79 9.12 -5.80
CA TYR A 501 -21.85 10.30 -4.93
C TYR A 501 -21.95 9.81 -3.49
N THR A 502 -20.95 10.13 -2.67
CA THR A 502 -20.83 9.58 -1.32
C THR A 502 -20.37 10.64 -0.33
N ARG A 503 -21.04 10.71 0.82
CA ARG A 503 -20.65 11.62 1.91
C ARG A 503 -19.58 10.99 2.80
N GLU A 504 -19.78 9.74 3.21
CA GLU A 504 -18.90 9.04 4.16
C GLU A 504 -18.00 7.97 3.52
N GLY A 505 -18.19 7.70 2.22
CA GLY A 505 -17.41 6.70 1.47
C GLY A 505 -17.97 5.28 1.46
N HIS A 506 -19.07 5.00 2.18
CA HIS A 506 -19.62 3.65 2.32
C HIS A 506 -19.99 2.99 0.98
N MET A 507 -20.82 3.65 0.16
CA MET A 507 -21.20 3.16 -1.17
C MET A 507 -19.98 2.98 -2.10
N ALA A 508 -19.00 3.87 -2.02
CA ALA A 508 -17.79 3.76 -2.81
C ALA A 508 -16.94 2.55 -2.39
N SER A 509 -16.86 2.26 -1.08
CA SER A 509 -16.22 1.06 -0.56
C SER A 509 -16.90 -0.22 -1.04
N LEU A 510 -18.23 -0.28 -1.01
CA LEU A 510 -19.00 -1.43 -1.53
C LEU A 510 -18.76 -1.66 -3.03
N LEU A 511 -18.70 -0.59 -3.84
CA LEU A 511 -18.35 -0.70 -5.26
C LEU A 511 -16.91 -1.20 -5.45
N SER A 512 -15.96 -0.66 -4.69
CA SER A 512 -14.56 -1.10 -4.73
C SER A 512 -14.39 -2.59 -4.39
N ARG A 513 -15.14 -3.09 -3.40
CA ARG A 513 -15.16 -4.51 -2.99
C ARG A 513 -15.51 -5.47 -4.13
N ASN A 514 -16.41 -5.04 -5.01
CA ASN A 514 -16.86 -5.79 -6.18
C ASN A 514 -15.84 -5.83 -7.33
N ARG A 515 -14.76 -5.04 -7.25
CA ARG A 515 -13.68 -4.99 -8.24
C ARG A 515 -14.16 -4.86 -9.71
N PRO A 516 -15.01 -3.87 -10.04
CA PRO A 516 -15.45 -3.64 -11.42
C PRO A 516 -14.27 -3.32 -12.34
N ASP A 517 -14.40 -3.64 -13.63
CA ASP A 517 -13.32 -3.47 -14.61
C ASP A 517 -13.06 -1.98 -14.93
N CYS A 518 -14.10 -1.16 -14.87
CA CYS A 518 -14.03 0.29 -15.10
C CYS A 518 -13.62 1.04 -13.82
N PRO A 519 -13.02 2.24 -13.94
CA PRO A 519 -12.72 3.07 -12.78
C PRO A 519 -14.01 3.53 -12.09
N ILE A 520 -13.91 3.81 -10.79
CA ILE A 520 -15.01 4.32 -9.98
C ILE A 520 -14.68 5.75 -9.58
N PHE A 521 -15.37 6.74 -10.14
CA PHE A 521 -15.27 8.13 -9.69
C PHE A 521 -16.12 8.30 -8.44
N ALA A 522 -15.45 8.53 -7.32
CA ALA A 522 -16.10 8.73 -6.03
C ALA A 522 -16.11 10.23 -5.71
N PHE A 523 -17.29 10.83 -5.87
CA PHE A 523 -17.51 12.25 -5.60
C PHE A 523 -17.85 12.44 -4.13
N THR A 524 -17.25 13.44 -3.48
CA THR A 524 -17.53 13.81 -2.08
C THR A 524 -17.35 15.31 -1.86
N GLU A 525 -18.08 15.88 -0.91
CA GLU A 525 -17.91 17.28 -0.47
C GLU A 525 -16.76 17.41 0.55
N ALA A 526 -16.45 16.31 1.25
CA ALA A 526 -15.60 16.28 2.42
C ALA A 526 -14.13 15.97 2.05
N PRO A 527 -13.18 16.90 2.30
CA PRO A 527 -11.78 16.71 1.90
C PRO A 527 -11.06 15.58 2.66
N ASP A 528 -11.43 15.28 3.90
CA ASP A 528 -10.91 14.15 4.67
C ASP A 528 -11.36 12.80 4.09
N VAL A 529 -12.63 12.70 3.67
CA VAL A 529 -13.16 11.51 2.99
C VAL A 529 -12.45 11.32 1.66
N ARG A 530 -12.20 12.39 0.90
CA ARG A 530 -11.43 12.32 -0.36
C ARG A 530 -10.06 11.67 -0.15
N LEU A 531 -9.32 12.04 0.89
CA LEU A 531 -8.02 11.45 1.22
C LEU A 531 -8.17 9.97 1.61
N ARG A 532 -9.15 9.64 2.46
CA ARG A 532 -9.38 8.27 2.91
C ARG A 532 -9.74 7.29 1.78
N LEU A 533 -10.46 7.76 0.77
CA LEU A 533 -10.84 6.94 -0.39
C LEU A 533 -9.62 6.48 -1.21
N ASN A 534 -8.44 7.10 -1.06
CA ASN A 534 -7.19 6.64 -1.69
C ASN A 534 -6.65 5.32 -1.15
N MET A 535 -7.27 4.74 -0.12
CA MET A 535 -6.96 3.41 0.38
C MET A 535 -7.73 2.29 -0.33
N LEU A 536 -8.75 2.63 -1.10
CA LEU A 536 -9.67 1.67 -1.73
C LEU A 536 -9.32 1.45 -3.19
N TRP A 537 -9.26 0.19 -3.60
CA TRP A 537 -8.94 -0.20 -4.97
C TRP A 537 -9.90 0.43 -5.98
N GLY A 538 -9.35 0.93 -7.08
CA GLY A 538 -10.10 1.38 -8.26
C GLY A 538 -10.89 2.67 -8.10
N LEU A 539 -10.93 3.26 -6.90
CA LEU A 539 -11.55 4.56 -6.69
C LEU A 539 -10.68 5.70 -7.23
N ILE A 540 -11.31 6.69 -7.83
CA ILE A 540 -10.75 7.99 -8.19
C ILE A 540 -11.53 9.01 -7.36
N PRO A 541 -10.97 9.49 -6.22
CA PRO A 541 -11.67 10.41 -5.36
C PRO A 541 -11.66 11.82 -5.95
N VAL A 542 -12.84 12.43 -6.00
CA VAL A 542 -13.05 13.74 -6.60
C VAL A 542 -13.81 14.62 -5.62
N ARG A 543 -13.24 15.77 -5.25
CA ARG A 543 -14.00 16.74 -4.46
C ARG A 543 -14.96 17.50 -5.35
N MET A 544 -16.22 17.62 -4.93
CA MET A 544 -17.17 18.56 -5.51
C MET A 544 -18.25 18.93 -4.50
N ASP A 545 -18.75 20.17 -4.56
CA ASP A 545 -19.94 20.58 -3.82
C ASP A 545 -21.19 19.89 -4.41
N PHE A 546 -22.03 19.32 -3.54
CA PHE A 546 -23.30 18.73 -3.94
C PHE A 546 -24.42 19.76 -3.92
N SER A 547 -25.34 19.63 -4.88
CA SER A 547 -26.68 20.20 -4.81
C SER A 547 -27.67 19.13 -4.36
N GLU A 548 -28.84 19.54 -3.87
CA GLU A 548 -29.91 18.62 -3.46
C GLU A 548 -30.45 17.78 -4.63
N ASP A 549 -30.38 18.31 -5.86
CA ASP A 549 -30.76 17.61 -7.09
C ASP A 549 -29.61 16.74 -7.64
N VAL A 550 -29.74 15.41 -7.53
CA VAL A 550 -28.82 14.44 -8.14
C VAL A 550 -28.69 14.64 -9.64
N GLY A 551 -29.79 15.01 -10.32
CA GLY A 551 -29.75 15.28 -11.76
C GLY A 551 -28.81 16.44 -12.11
N SER A 552 -28.83 17.49 -11.29
CA SER A 552 -27.94 18.65 -11.40
C SER A 552 -26.49 18.28 -11.14
N ASN A 553 -26.23 17.52 -10.07
CA ASN A 553 -24.89 17.01 -9.77
C ASN A 553 -24.31 16.23 -10.96
N LEU A 554 -25.11 15.34 -11.55
CA LEU A 554 -24.71 14.54 -12.70
C LEU A 554 -24.45 15.38 -13.95
N ARG A 555 -25.34 16.32 -14.29
CA ARG A 555 -25.13 17.25 -15.42
C ARG A 555 -23.86 18.07 -15.24
N ARG A 556 -23.60 18.56 -14.03
CA ARG A 556 -22.39 19.31 -13.69
C ARG A 556 -21.13 18.45 -13.84
N THR A 557 -21.17 17.22 -13.31
CA THR A 557 -20.07 16.25 -13.46
C THR A 557 -19.75 16.01 -14.94
N PHE A 558 -20.75 15.73 -15.79
CA PHE A 558 -20.53 15.54 -17.22
C PHE A 558 -19.93 16.77 -17.90
N SER A 559 -20.43 17.97 -17.60
CA SER A 559 -19.88 19.21 -18.16
C SER A 559 -18.42 19.42 -17.78
N VAL A 560 -18.07 19.22 -16.50
CA VAL A 560 -16.70 19.46 -16.01
C VAL A 560 -15.73 18.38 -16.52
N LEU A 561 -16.09 17.10 -16.46
CA LEU A 561 -15.21 16.02 -16.92
C LEU A 561 -14.96 16.11 -18.43
N LYS A 562 -15.98 16.48 -19.23
CA LYS A 562 -15.79 16.76 -20.66
C LYS A 562 -14.88 17.97 -20.89
N ALA A 563 -15.12 19.08 -20.18
CA ALA A 563 -14.33 20.30 -20.35
C ALA A 563 -12.85 20.08 -19.99
N ARG A 564 -12.56 19.18 -19.05
CA ARG A 564 -11.20 18.76 -18.69
C ARG A 564 -10.65 17.63 -19.56
N GLY A 565 -11.40 17.13 -20.55
CA GLY A 565 -10.97 16.05 -21.43
C GLY A 565 -10.82 14.69 -20.75
N LEU A 566 -11.44 14.50 -19.58
CA LEU A 566 -11.39 13.26 -18.80
C LEU A 566 -12.41 12.22 -19.28
N MET A 567 -13.45 12.66 -19.98
CA MET A 567 -14.47 11.81 -20.60
C MET A 567 -14.93 12.41 -21.93
N LYS A 568 -15.48 11.56 -22.81
CA LYS A 568 -15.96 11.92 -24.14
C LYS A 568 -17.48 11.80 -24.23
N ALA A 569 -18.08 12.54 -25.15
CA ALA A 569 -19.49 12.36 -25.47
C ALA A 569 -19.73 10.94 -26.00
N GLY A 570 -20.76 10.28 -25.49
CA GLY A 570 -21.10 8.90 -25.82
C GLY A 570 -20.58 7.84 -24.84
N ASP A 571 -19.61 8.17 -23.98
CA ASP A 571 -19.10 7.25 -22.94
C ASP A 571 -20.26 6.75 -22.05
N LEU A 572 -20.26 5.44 -21.75
CA LEU A 572 -21.30 4.79 -20.96
C LEU A 572 -20.94 4.81 -19.48
N VAL A 573 -21.82 5.39 -18.67
CA VAL A 573 -21.62 5.57 -17.23
C VAL A 573 -22.74 4.91 -16.44
N ILE A 574 -22.37 4.20 -15.37
CA ILE A 574 -23.29 3.73 -14.33
C ILE A 574 -23.21 4.72 -13.16
N ALA A 575 -24.27 5.49 -12.92
CA ALA A 575 -24.34 6.40 -11.80
C ALA A 575 -25.10 5.76 -10.63
N VAL A 576 -24.47 5.74 -9.47
CA VAL A 576 -25.02 5.28 -8.20
C VAL A 576 -25.14 6.48 -7.29
N SER A 577 -26.34 6.71 -6.76
CA SER A 577 -26.62 7.86 -5.90
C SER A 577 -27.34 7.42 -4.64
N GLU A 578 -26.98 8.05 -3.54
CA GLU A 578 -27.66 7.99 -2.25
C GLU A 578 -28.18 9.40 -1.95
N ASN A 579 -29.49 9.55 -1.82
CA ASN A 579 -30.14 10.83 -1.55
C ASN A 579 -31.12 10.71 -0.39
N ILE A 580 -31.11 11.71 0.50
CA ILE A 580 -32.16 11.92 1.49
C ILE A 580 -33.31 12.61 0.78
N VAL A 581 -34.50 12.02 0.78
CA VAL A 581 -35.67 12.63 0.12
C VAL A 581 -36.15 13.82 0.96
N PRO A 582 -36.25 15.05 0.41
CA PRO A 582 -36.61 16.24 1.20
C PRO A 582 -37.98 16.16 1.88
N CYS A 583 -38.89 15.33 1.35
CA CYS A 583 -40.26 15.19 1.82
C CYS A 583 -40.42 14.21 3.00
N ASP A 584 -39.41 13.38 3.27
CA ASP A 584 -39.41 12.43 4.38
C ASP A 584 -37.96 12.17 4.81
N GLN A 585 -37.52 12.81 5.90
CA GLN A 585 -36.14 12.69 6.40
C GLN A 585 -35.76 11.24 6.79
N ALA A 586 -36.75 10.33 6.89
CA ALA A 586 -36.54 8.92 7.13
C ALA A 586 -36.43 8.07 5.83
N ALA A 587 -36.77 8.63 4.66
CA ALA A 587 -36.75 7.91 3.39
C ALA A 587 -35.44 8.17 2.62
N MET A 588 -34.56 7.18 2.64
CA MET A 588 -33.32 7.15 1.86
C MET A 588 -33.61 6.57 0.48
N LEU A 589 -33.40 7.36 -0.58
CA LEU A 589 -33.53 6.91 -1.96
C LEU A 589 -32.17 6.49 -2.50
N GLN A 590 -32.07 5.23 -2.90
CA GLN A 590 -30.90 4.69 -3.60
C GLN A 590 -31.29 4.32 -5.02
N SER A 591 -30.48 4.73 -5.99
CA SER A 591 -30.78 4.50 -7.41
C SER A 591 -29.54 4.11 -8.21
N ILE A 592 -29.77 3.34 -9.28
CA ILE A 592 -28.78 3.06 -10.32
C ILE A 592 -29.30 3.63 -11.63
N GLN A 593 -28.48 4.44 -12.30
CA GLN A 593 -28.82 5.04 -13.58
C GLN A 593 -27.77 4.66 -14.62
N VAL A 594 -28.22 4.13 -15.75
CA VAL A 594 -27.38 3.92 -16.93
C VAL A 594 -27.50 5.16 -17.82
N ARG A 595 -26.37 5.85 -18.05
CA ARG A 595 -26.35 7.12 -18.76
C ARG A 595 -25.26 7.12 -19.82
N ARG A 596 -25.49 7.85 -20.90
CA ARG A 596 -24.42 8.23 -21.83
C ARG A 596 -24.02 9.67 -21.53
N VAL A 597 -22.73 9.93 -21.56
CA VAL A 597 -22.23 11.31 -21.47
C VAL A 597 -22.79 12.10 -22.67
N PRO A 598 -23.52 13.21 -22.43
CA PRO A 598 -24.22 13.95 -23.47
C PRO A 598 -23.29 14.70 -24.42
#